data_AF-A0A077N8K3-F1
#
_entry.id   AF-A0A077N8K3-F1
#
_cell.length_a   1.000
_cell.length_b   1.000
_cell.length_c   1.000
_cell.angle_alpha   90.00
_cell.angle_beta   90.00
_cell.angle_gamma   90.00
#
_symmetry.space_group_name_H-M   'P 1'
#
loop_
_entity.id
_entity.type
_entity.pdbx_description
1 polymer ?
#
loop_
_entity_poly.entity_id
_entity_poly.type
_entity_poly.pdbx_seq_one_letter_code
_entity_poly.pdbx_strand_id
1 'polypeptide(L)'
;MNSTNEINISFPHKKTLEAILFLSAFLLFSFTQPVYSIEMQAAPKDSQPQLFRRRPKIKILFAFSIEAAEKLGYVYGSELKDKKAIEQMNEVADLMISVGNRSFRNSYIHFELGRTKVIASYISEKNLMTHEHYLDFNMTGMLKQLPGTRNKNDKKIIYRFKEFYLLEQSRIALKADVVVLIITAKYHFNKNECGSSFDGKKGINRDTAYMVVRLPCMINKENLDFNYHLGHLIGASDSVNSGGLSKEDEFFYGHGYIQNKHKPYWRTIMTRAEDCPSCTVINYWSNPLAEVNEIPTGIYRTNNNALLWRVHGRKLVRVYEEFYKNKGKSPVLLLQRPVKNDYISTQN
;
A
#
# COMPACT_ATOMS: atom_id res chain seq x y z
N MET A 1 -7.92 65.82 -5.22
CA MET A 1 -6.69 65.00 -5.23
C MET A 1 -7.02 63.72 -4.47
N ASN A 2 -7.57 62.71 -5.14
CA ASN A 2 -6.88 61.65 -5.91
C ASN A 2 -5.96 60.83 -4.98
N SER A 3 -5.98 59.51 -4.90
CA SER A 3 -6.63 58.47 -5.71
C SER A 3 -6.50 57.14 -4.96
N THR A 4 -7.58 56.39 -4.79
CA THR A 4 -7.55 54.94 -4.52
C THR A 4 -7.18 54.25 -5.83
N ASN A 5 -5.99 53.65 -5.92
CA ASN A 5 -5.62 52.83 -7.07
C ASN A 5 -6.20 51.42 -6.91
N GLU A 6 -7.17 51.10 -7.74
CA GLU A 6 -7.50 49.75 -8.14
C GLU A 6 -6.28 49.11 -8.85
N ILE A 7 -5.93 47.89 -8.48
CA ILE A 7 -5.09 47.02 -9.30
C ILE A 7 -5.95 45.83 -9.72
N ASN A 8 -6.51 45.95 -10.93
CA ASN A 8 -7.04 44.83 -11.69
C ASN A 8 -5.87 43.94 -12.12
N ILE A 9 -5.84 42.68 -11.67
CA ILE A 9 -4.98 41.64 -12.25
C ILE A 9 -5.86 40.58 -12.90
N SER A 10 -5.97 40.70 -14.22
CA SER A 10 -6.51 39.71 -15.13
C SER A 10 -5.65 38.44 -15.10
N PHE A 11 -6.26 37.27 -14.90
CA PHE A 11 -5.60 35.97 -15.08
C PHE A 11 -5.76 35.48 -16.53
N PRO A 12 -4.70 35.35 -17.34
CA PRO A 12 -4.78 34.58 -18.56
C PRO A 12 -4.66 33.08 -18.25
N HIS A 13 -5.80 32.39 -18.37
CA HIS A 13 -5.86 30.95 -18.65
C HIS A 13 -4.98 30.63 -19.86
N LYS A 14 -3.97 29.74 -19.70
CA LYS A 14 -3.42 28.77 -20.69
C LYS A 14 -1.93 28.39 -20.55
N LYS A 15 -1.23 28.66 -19.45
CA LYS A 15 0.20 28.27 -19.31
C LYS A 15 0.57 27.31 -18.17
N THR A 16 -0.39 26.58 -17.60
CA THR A 16 -0.12 25.58 -16.54
C THR A 16 -0.10 24.13 -17.02
N LEU A 17 -0.31 23.87 -18.32
CA LEU A 17 -0.26 22.50 -18.87
C LEU A 17 1.11 22.11 -19.46
N GLU A 18 1.94 23.07 -19.86
CA GLU A 18 3.28 22.79 -20.42
C GLU A 18 4.35 22.58 -19.32
N ALA A 19 4.15 23.13 -18.12
CA ALA A 19 5.09 22.96 -17.00
C ALA A 19 5.11 21.53 -16.43
N ILE A 20 4.08 20.72 -16.69
CA ILE A 20 4.02 19.31 -16.25
C ILE A 20 4.63 18.37 -17.30
N LEU A 21 4.71 18.79 -18.57
CA LEU A 21 5.32 18.00 -19.65
C LEU A 21 6.80 18.32 -19.88
N PHE A 22 7.33 19.43 -19.36
CA PHE A 22 8.76 19.74 -19.45
C PHE A 22 9.63 19.09 -18.35
N LEU A 23 9.05 18.69 -17.22
CA LEU A 23 9.78 18.00 -16.15
C LEU A 23 10.14 16.53 -16.49
N SER A 24 9.54 15.94 -17.53
CA SER A 24 9.88 14.60 -18.01
C SER A 24 10.96 14.57 -19.09
N ALA A 25 11.32 15.71 -19.70
CA ALA A 25 12.31 15.79 -20.78
C ALA A 25 13.67 16.40 -20.35
N PHE A 26 13.73 17.17 -19.26
CA PHE A 26 14.97 17.81 -18.80
C PHE A 26 15.87 16.93 -17.92
N LEU A 27 15.45 15.70 -17.60
CA LEU A 27 16.26 14.73 -16.86
C LEU A 27 17.17 13.85 -17.77
N LEU A 28 17.22 14.13 -19.08
CA LEU A 28 18.00 13.33 -20.03
C LEU A 28 19.28 13.99 -20.56
N PHE A 29 19.56 15.27 -20.28
CA PHE A 29 20.78 15.91 -20.78
C PHE A 29 21.29 17.00 -19.83
N SER A 30 22.05 16.60 -18.79
CA SER A 30 23.19 17.37 -18.25
C SER A 30 23.75 16.68 -17.01
N PHE A 31 24.88 16.00 -17.18
CA PHE A 31 26.06 15.96 -16.29
C PHE A 31 26.97 14.84 -16.79
N THR A 32 27.82 15.17 -17.76
CA THR A 32 28.97 14.38 -18.15
C THR A 32 30.08 14.60 -17.12
N GLN A 33 30.16 13.73 -16.10
CA GLN A 33 31.39 13.38 -15.38
C GLN A 33 31.27 11.93 -14.87
N PRO A 34 32.39 11.18 -14.79
CA PRO A 34 32.35 9.72 -14.83
C PRO A 34 31.84 9.16 -13.51
N VAL A 35 30.57 8.75 -13.49
CA VAL A 35 30.08 7.81 -12.50
C VAL A 35 30.73 6.48 -12.86
N TYR A 36 31.62 5.99 -12.00
CA TYR A 36 32.03 4.59 -12.01
C TYR A 36 30.75 3.74 -12.03
N SER A 37 30.45 3.17 -13.19
CA SER A 37 29.42 2.17 -13.35
C SER A 37 29.89 0.93 -12.61
N ILE A 38 29.56 0.82 -11.33
CA ILE A 38 29.49 -0.48 -10.69
C ILE A 38 28.25 -1.13 -11.30
N GLU A 39 28.46 -1.86 -12.40
CA GLU A 39 27.60 -2.97 -12.79
C GLU A 39 27.53 -3.89 -11.57
N MET A 40 26.52 -3.71 -10.71
CA MET A 40 26.18 -4.70 -9.71
C MET A 40 25.62 -5.89 -10.48
N GLN A 41 26.51 -6.82 -10.82
CA GLN A 41 26.15 -8.12 -11.36
C GLN A 41 25.03 -8.69 -10.51
N ALA A 42 23.88 -8.93 -11.15
CA ALA A 42 22.85 -9.76 -10.57
C ALA A 42 23.51 -11.09 -10.15
N ALA A 43 23.22 -11.54 -8.92
CA ALA A 43 23.66 -12.84 -8.44
C ALA A 43 23.36 -13.90 -9.53
N PRO A 44 24.32 -14.80 -9.84
CA PRO A 44 24.17 -15.78 -10.90
C PRO A 44 22.92 -16.63 -10.68
N LYS A 45 22.16 -16.84 -11.76
CA LYS A 45 20.84 -17.49 -11.77
C LYS A 45 20.82 -18.94 -11.24
N ASP A 46 21.99 -19.58 -11.08
CA ASP A 46 22.09 -21.04 -11.01
C ASP A 46 22.57 -21.62 -9.67
N SER A 47 22.62 -20.85 -8.58
CA SER A 47 22.97 -21.40 -7.25
C SER A 47 21.77 -21.67 -6.32
N GLN A 48 20.52 -21.57 -6.79
CA GLN A 48 19.36 -21.91 -5.97
C GLN A 48 18.85 -23.33 -6.28
N PRO A 49 18.82 -24.25 -5.29
CA PRO A 49 18.26 -25.59 -5.51
C PRO A 49 16.80 -25.46 -5.96
N GLN A 50 16.54 -25.99 -7.16
CA GLN A 50 15.25 -26.02 -7.84
C GLN A 50 14.23 -26.88 -7.09
N LEU A 51 13.67 -26.37 -6.00
CA LEU A 51 12.40 -26.87 -5.49
C LEU A 51 11.26 -26.20 -6.28
N PHE A 52 10.90 -26.83 -7.40
CA PHE A 52 9.74 -26.50 -8.26
C PHE A 52 8.39 -26.69 -7.53
N ARG A 53 8.15 -25.96 -6.44
CA ARG A 53 6.80 -25.68 -5.96
C ARG A 53 6.44 -24.27 -6.43
N ARG A 54 5.35 -24.14 -7.19
CA ARG A 54 4.78 -22.84 -7.56
C ARG A 54 4.75 -21.93 -6.32
N ARG A 55 5.26 -20.70 -6.45
CA ARG A 55 5.24 -19.73 -5.36
C ARG A 55 3.79 -19.47 -4.94
N PRO A 56 3.44 -19.56 -3.63
CA PRO A 56 2.14 -19.14 -3.16
C PRO A 56 1.89 -17.69 -3.57
N LYS A 57 0.74 -17.46 -4.22
CA LYS A 57 0.38 -16.16 -4.79
C LYS A 57 -0.64 -15.44 -3.91
N ILE A 58 -0.28 -14.27 -3.41
CA ILE A 58 -1.17 -13.38 -2.66
C ILE A 58 -1.97 -12.57 -3.68
N LYS A 59 -3.30 -12.74 -3.69
CA LYS A 59 -4.20 -12.06 -4.62
C LYS A 59 -4.69 -10.74 -4.04
N ILE A 60 -4.28 -9.63 -4.61
CA ILE A 60 -4.57 -8.29 -4.11
C ILE A 60 -5.71 -7.65 -4.93
N LEU A 61 -6.68 -7.03 -4.26
CA LEU A 61 -7.60 -6.07 -4.87
C LEU A 61 -7.06 -4.67 -4.59
N PHE A 62 -6.74 -3.92 -5.65
CA PHE A 62 -6.38 -2.51 -5.54
C PHE A 62 -7.63 -1.66 -5.78
N ALA A 63 -8.01 -0.88 -4.78
CA ALA A 63 -9.15 0.03 -4.84
C ALA A 63 -8.65 1.46 -4.69
N PHE A 64 -8.98 2.35 -5.63
CA PHE A 64 -8.65 3.76 -5.52
C PHE A 64 -9.84 4.52 -4.93
N SER A 65 -9.60 5.45 -4.00
CA SER A 65 -10.62 6.41 -3.58
C SER A 65 -11.10 7.24 -4.76
N ILE A 66 -12.24 7.92 -4.61
CA ILE A 66 -12.74 8.86 -5.64
C ILE A 66 -11.64 9.87 -5.99
N GLU A 67 -11.03 10.48 -4.98
CA GLU A 67 -10.02 11.51 -5.16
C GLU A 67 -8.74 10.97 -5.81
N ALA A 68 -8.35 9.72 -5.52
CA ALA A 68 -7.19 9.09 -6.14
C ALA A 68 -7.45 8.69 -7.59
N ALA A 69 -8.64 8.18 -7.89
CA ALA A 69 -9.05 7.86 -9.26
C ALA A 69 -9.18 9.13 -10.11
N GLU A 70 -9.82 10.18 -9.60
CA GLU A 70 -9.95 11.48 -10.26
C GLU A 70 -8.59 12.15 -10.52
N LYS A 71 -7.63 12.00 -9.59
CA LYS A 71 -6.26 12.49 -9.77
C LYS A 71 -5.54 11.81 -10.95
N LEU A 72 -5.95 10.60 -11.30
CA LEU A 72 -5.49 9.86 -12.50
C LEU A 72 -6.44 10.05 -13.70
N GLY A 73 -7.36 11.02 -13.63
CA GLY A 73 -8.24 11.40 -14.72
C GLY A 73 -9.50 10.54 -14.86
N TYR A 74 -9.82 9.69 -13.89
CA TYR A 74 -11.06 8.90 -13.90
C TYR A 74 -12.27 9.83 -13.70
N VAL A 75 -13.35 9.64 -14.46
CA VAL A 75 -14.54 10.48 -14.37
C VAL A 75 -15.77 9.59 -14.23
N TYR A 76 -16.31 9.53 -13.01
CA TYR A 76 -17.48 8.72 -12.72
C TYR A 76 -18.64 9.05 -13.66
N GLY A 77 -19.10 8.04 -14.41
CA GLY A 77 -20.21 8.17 -15.36
C GLY A 77 -19.80 8.52 -16.79
N SER A 78 -18.49 8.55 -17.13
CA SER A 78 -18.00 8.86 -18.48
C SER A 78 -17.13 7.75 -19.08
N GLU A 79 -17.68 6.97 -20.02
CA GLU A 79 -17.00 5.78 -20.55
C GLU A 79 -15.67 6.04 -21.29
N LEU A 80 -15.50 7.21 -21.92
CA LEU A 80 -14.34 7.49 -22.79
C LEU A 80 -13.07 7.89 -22.02
N LYS A 81 -13.20 8.70 -20.96
CA LYS A 81 -12.06 9.13 -20.13
C LYS A 81 -11.58 8.03 -19.19
N ASP A 82 -12.47 7.10 -18.84
CA ASP A 82 -12.18 6.02 -17.91
C ASP A 82 -11.12 5.05 -18.43
N LYS A 83 -11.01 4.79 -19.74
CA LYS A 83 -10.03 3.82 -20.27
C LYS A 83 -8.58 4.20 -19.93
N LYS A 84 -8.20 5.46 -20.19
CA LYS A 84 -6.84 5.96 -19.91
C LYS A 84 -6.57 6.03 -18.40
N ALA A 85 -7.55 6.46 -17.63
CA ALA A 85 -7.42 6.52 -16.17
C ALA A 85 -7.25 5.11 -15.57
N ILE A 86 -8.05 4.14 -16.03
CA ILE A 86 -7.94 2.74 -15.63
C ILE A 86 -6.56 2.19 -16.00
N GLU A 87 -6.04 2.50 -17.19
CA GLU A 87 -4.68 2.10 -17.59
C GLU A 87 -3.63 2.64 -16.61
N GLN A 88 -3.66 3.94 -16.29
CA GLN A 88 -2.76 4.54 -15.30
C GLN A 88 -2.90 3.91 -13.91
N MET A 89 -4.12 3.60 -13.47
CA MET A 89 -4.35 2.90 -12.21
C MET A 89 -3.78 1.48 -12.23
N ASN A 90 -3.84 0.78 -13.37
CA ASN A 90 -3.21 -0.54 -13.53
C ASN A 90 -1.69 -0.43 -13.49
N GLU A 91 -1.09 0.52 -14.20
CA GLU A 91 0.37 0.75 -14.19
C GLU A 91 0.88 1.00 -12.77
N VAL A 92 0.17 1.80 -11.99
CA VAL A 92 0.45 2.03 -10.57
C VAL A 92 0.46 0.71 -9.78
N ALA A 93 -0.60 -0.08 -9.89
CA ALA A 93 -0.71 -1.34 -9.16
C ALA A 93 0.35 -2.36 -9.60
N ASP A 94 0.65 -2.43 -10.90
CA ASP A 94 1.66 -3.30 -11.48
C ASP A 94 3.06 -2.91 -11.03
N LEU A 95 3.34 -1.61 -10.88
CA LEU A 95 4.61 -1.13 -10.33
C LEU A 95 4.76 -1.51 -8.85
N MET A 96 3.72 -1.36 -8.03
CA MET A 96 3.72 -1.81 -6.63
C MET A 96 3.98 -3.33 -6.53
N ILE A 97 3.29 -4.13 -7.34
CA ILE A 97 3.51 -5.58 -7.44
C ILE A 97 4.94 -5.90 -7.87
N SER A 98 5.46 -5.21 -8.87
CA SER A 98 6.81 -5.43 -9.40
C SER A 98 7.88 -5.16 -8.35
N VAL A 99 7.78 -4.04 -7.62
CA VAL A 99 8.70 -3.66 -6.54
C VAL A 99 8.61 -4.65 -5.37
N GLY A 100 7.40 -5.05 -4.97
CA GLY A 100 7.18 -6.06 -3.93
C GLY A 100 7.68 -7.46 -4.33
N ASN A 101 7.46 -7.91 -5.56
CA ASN A 101 7.99 -9.18 -6.01
C ASN A 101 9.53 -9.17 -6.13
N ARG A 102 10.11 -8.02 -6.49
CA ARG A 102 11.57 -7.84 -6.46
C ARG A 102 12.11 -7.94 -5.04
N SER A 103 11.44 -7.36 -4.06
CA SER A 103 11.84 -7.43 -2.66
C SER A 103 11.84 -8.87 -2.13
N PHE A 104 10.83 -9.66 -2.50
CA PHE A 104 10.79 -11.08 -2.17
C PHE A 104 11.96 -11.86 -2.78
N ARG A 105 12.27 -11.63 -4.06
CA ARG A 105 13.41 -12.30 -4.72
C ARG A 105 14.74 -11.93 -4.07
N ASN A 106 14.98 -10.65 -3.86
CA ASN A 106 16.19 -10.13 -3.22
C ASN A 106 16.42 -10.76 -1.84
N SER A 107 15.35 -11.05 -1.12
CA SER A 107 15.41 -11.50 0.29
C SER A 107 15.19 -13.00 0.45
N TYR A 108 15.25 -13.78 -0.63
CA TYR A 108 15.01 -15.23 -0.65
C TYR A 108 13.66 -15.65 -0.03
N ILE A 109 12.62 -14.85 -0.27
CA ILE A 109 11.25 -15.12 0.14
C ILE A 109 10.50 -15.79 -1.01
N HIS A 110 9.93 -16.97 -0.75
CA HIS A 110 9.23 -17.78 -1.75
C HIS A 110 7.72 -17.47 -1.79
N PHE A 111 7.37 -16.26 -2.20
CA PHE A 111 6.01 -15.79 -2.44
C PHE A 111 5.92 -14.99 -3.74
N GLU A 112 4.71 -14.77 -4.22
CA GLU A 112 4.42 -13.88 -5.36
C GLU A 112 3.22 -12.99 -5.00
N LEU A 113 3.33 -11.71 -5.27
CA LEU A 113 2.21 -10.77 -5.30
C LEU A 113 1.58 -10.82 -6.69
N GLY A 114 0.26 -10.86 -6.74
CA GLY A 114 -0.49 -10.53 -7.94
C GLY A 114 -1.75 -9.77 -7.61
N ARG A 115 -2.36 -9.15 -8.62
CA ARG A 115 -3.67 -8.52 -8.49
C ARG A 115 -4.77 -9.37 -9.08
N THR A 116 -5.94 -9.24 -8.50
CA THR A 116 -7.21 -9.72 -9.06
C THR A 116 -7.78 -8.69 -10.03
N LYS A 117 -7.95 -7.46 -9.55
CA LYS A 117 -8.44 -6.32 -10.30
C LYS A 117 -7.94 -5.02 -9.67
N VAL A 118 -8.00 -3.97 -10.47
CA VAL A 118 -7.87 -2.58 -10.07
C VAL A 118 -9.24 -1.93 -10.28
N ILE A 119 -9.77 -1.29 -9.26
CA ILE A 119 -11.09 -0.65 -9.30
C ILE A 119 -11.02 0.80 -8.85
N ALA A 120 -11.82 1.66 -9.48
CA ALA A 120 -12.20 2.95 -8.91
C ALA A 120 -13.34 2.66 -7.91
N SER A 121 -13.07 2.84 -6.62
CA SER A 121 -14.08 2.63 -5.58
C SER A 121 -15.01 3.84 -5.47
N TYR A 122 -16.13 3.71 -4.75
CA TYR A 122 -16.99 4.86 -4.44
C TYR A 122 -16.63 5.52 -3.11
N ILE A 123 -15.51 5.13 -2.49
CA ILE A 123 -15.08 5.69 -1.21
C ILE A 123 -14.55 7.10 -1.46
N SER A 124 -15.31 8.10 -1.02
CA SER A 124 -14.82 9.49 -0.93
C SER A 124 -14.05 9.67 0.37
N GLU A 125 -12.84 10.20 0.27
CA GLU A 125 -12.05 10.66 1.41
C GLU A 125 -12.79 11.75 2.21
N LYS A 126 -13.74 12.49 1.61
CA LYS A 126 -14.58 13.46 2.34
C LYS A 126 -15.59 12.79 3.27
N ASN A 127 -16.20 11.66 2.86
CA ASN A 127 -17.22 10.98 3.67
C ASN A 127 -16.63 10.25 4.87
N LEU A 128 -15.31 10.09 4.90
CA LEU A 128 -14.57 9.63 6.06
C LEU A 128 -14.52 10.68 7.18
N MET A 129 -14.94 11.92 6.89
CA MET A 129 -15.06 13.02 7.85
C MET A 129 -16.47 12.99 8.47
N THR A 130 -16.61 12.64 9.75
CA THR A 130 -17.88 12.88 10.48
C THR A 130 -17.75 14.05 11.45
N HIS A 131 -18.79 14.88 11.50
CA HIS A 131 -18.83 16.20 12.12
C HIS A 131 -18.58 16.24 13.64
N GLU A 132 -18.81 15.17 14.40
CA GLU A 132 -18.61 15.19 15.86
C GLU A 132 -17.16 14.94 16.30
N HIS A 133 -16.32 14.35 15.44
CA HIS A 133 -14.93 13.99 15.77
C HIS A 133 -13.99 14.29 14.60
N TYR A 134 -14.11 15.49 14.05
CA TYR A 134 -13.30 15.98 12.93
C TYR A 134 -11.78 15.91 13.19
N LEU A 135 -11.38 15.84 14.47
CA LEU A 135 -10.00 15.83 14.93
C LEU A 135 -9.41 14.42 15.15
N ASP A 136 -10.24 13.36 15.19
CA ASP A 136 -9.78 12.02 15.61
C ASP A 136 -9.73 10.98 14.48
N PHE A 137 -10.22 11.31 13.28
CA PHE A 137 -10.28 10.36 12.18
C PHE A 137 -8.95 10.24 11.40
N ASN A 138 -8.09 9.33 11.83
CA ASN A 138 -6.80 9.01 11.20
C ASN A 138 -6.86 7.77 10.26
N MET A 139 -5.78 7.44 9.54
CA MET A 139 -5.73 6.27 8.64
C MET A 139 -6.06 4.95 9.36
N THR A 140 -5.68 4.83 10.63
CA THR A 140 -6.01 3.69 11.49
C THR A 140 -7.52 3.60 11.76
N GLY A 141 -8.20 4.73 11.94
CA GLY A 141 -9.65 4.81 12.06
C GLY A 141 -10.38 4.35 10.79
N MET A 142 -9.92 4.77 9.62
CA MET A 142 -10.43 4.29 8.33
C MET A 142 -10.23 2.79 8.18
N LEU A 143 -9.03 2.31 8.45
CA LEU A 143 -8.68 0.91 8.33
C LEU A 143 -9.60 0.02 9.18
N LYS A 144 -9.94 0.45 10.40
CA LYS A 144 -10.90 -0.24 11.27
C LYS A 144 -12.32 -0.32 10.70
N GLN A 145 -12.71 0.59 9.80
CA GLN A 145 -14.05 0.60 9.21
C GLN A 145 -14.17 -0.22 7.92
N LEU A 146 -13.08 -0.36 7.15
CA LEU A 146 -13.05 -1.15 5.93
C LEU A 146 -13.60 -2.60 6.08
N PRO A 147 -13.27 -3.36 7.15
CA PRO A 147 -13.87 -4.69 7.33
C PRO A 147 -15.36 -4.66 7.70
N GLY A 148 -15.89 -3.49 8.09
CA GLY A 148 -17.18 -3.35 8.77
C GLY A 148 -17.12 -3.77 10.24
N THR A 149 -18.05 -3.28 11.05
CA THR A 149 -18.15 -3.62 12.47
C THR A 149 -19.03 -4.87 12.63
N ARG A 150 -18.51 -5.90 13.29
CA ARG A 150 -19.27 -7.12 13.57
C ARG A 150 -20.11 -6.96 14.83
N ASN A 151 -21.41 -7.16 14.73
CA ASN A 151 -22.27 -7.30 15.91
C ASN A 151 -21.97 -8.64 16.60
N LYS A 152 -21.64 -8.59 17.91
CA LYS A 152 -21.28 -9.76 18.72
C LYS A 152 -22.44 -10.76 18.85
N ASN A 153 -23.69 -10.31 18.76
CA ASN A 153 -24.86 -11.14 19.06
C ASN A 153 -25.39 -11.89 17.83
N ASP A 154 -25.42 -11.24 16.65
CA ASP A 154 -26.10 -11.82 15.47
C ASP A 154 -25.15 -12.24 14.34
N LYS A 155 -23.83 -12.12 14.55
CA LYS A 155 -22.79 -12.30 13.52
C LYS A 155 -22.96 -11.42 12.26
N LYS A 156 -23.92 -10.49 12.25
CA LYS A 156 -24.17 -9.52 11.18
C LYS A 156 -23.04 -8.49 11.14
N ILE A 157 -22.61 -8.14 9.94
CA ILE A 157 -21.62 -7.08 9.70
C ILE A 157 -22.39 -5.81 9.39
N ILE A 158 -22.04 -4.73 10.07
CA ILE A 158 -22.58 -3.39 9.86
C ILE A 158 -21.47 -2.56 9.23
N TYR A 159 -21.72 -2.08 8.02
CA TYR A 159 -20.82 -1.14 7.38
C TYR A 159 -21.31 0.27 7.70
N ARG A 160 -20.37 1.12 8.13
CA ARG A 160 -20.68 2.53 8.39
C ARG A 160 -21.15 3.25 7.13
N PHE A 161 -20.60 2.85 5.99
CA PHE A 161 -20.82 3.45 4.68
C PHE A 161 -21.09 2.34 3.64
N LYS A 162 -22.05 2.57 2.74
CA LYS A 162 -22.43 1.62 1.68
C LYS A 162 -21.24 1.28 0.78
N GLU A 163 -20.33 2.22 0.63
CA GLU A 163 -19.10 2.16 -0.14
C GLU A 163 -18.16 1.07 0.37
N PHE A 164 -18.04 0.90 1.69
CA PHE A 164 -17.24 -0.18 2.29
C PHE A 164 -17.88 -1.55 2.11
N TYR A 165 -19.21 -1.61 2.18
CA TYR A 165 -19.94 -2.83 1.83
C TYR A 165 -19.65 -3.23 0.37
N LEU A 166 -19.73 -2.29 -0.58
CA LEU A 166 -19.45 -2.54 -1.99
C LEU A 166 -17.99 -2.95 -2.25
N LEU A 167 -17.04 -2.34 -1.55
CA LEU A 167 -15.64 -2.75 -1.61
C LEU A 167 -15.48 -4.20 -1.13
N GLU A 168 -16.16 -4.58 -0.05
CA GLU A 168 -16.07 -5.96 0.43
C GLU A 168 -16.76 -6.96 -0.50
N GLN A 169 -17.93 -6.62 -1.05
CA GLN A 169 -18.54 -7.47 -2.08
C GLN A 169 -17.60 -7.67 -3.28
N SER A 170 -16.89 -6.60 -3.69
CA SER A 170 -15.89 -6.68 -4.76
C SER A 170 -14.73 -7.61 -4.39
N ARG A 171 -14.20 -7.51 -3.16
CA ARG A 171 -13.15 -8.42 -2.65
C ARG A 171 -13.58 -9.88 -2.76
N ILE A 172 -14.80 -10.20 -2.34
CA ILE A 172 -15.32 -11.58 -2.35
C ILE A 172 -15.52 -12.07 -3.79
N ALA A 173 -16.18 -11.25 -4.61
CA ALA A 173 -16.45 -11.53 -6.02
C ALA A 173 -15.15 -11.81 -6.80
N LEU A 174 -14.10 -11.04 -6.54
CA LEU A 174 -12.81 -11.15 -7.19
C LEU A 174 -11.86 -12.15 -6.52
N LYS A 175 -12.31 -12.80 -5.43
CA LYS A 175 -11.54 -13.78 -4.67
C LYS A 175 -10.20 -13.25 -4.16
N ALA A 176 -10.19 -11.98 -3.74
CA ALA A 176 -8.97 -11.31 -3.28
C ALA A 176 -8.66 -11.66 -1.81
N ASP A 177 -7.39 -11.94 -1.56
CA ASP A 177 -6.84 -12.25 -0.25
C ASP A 177 -6.58 -10.99 0.58
N VAL A 178 -6.14 -9.90 -0.08
CA VAL A 178 -5.82 -8.62 0.54
C VAL A 178 -6.50 -7.49 -0.23
N VAL A 179 -6.96 -6.47 0.49
CA VAL A 179 -7.44 -5.22 -0.12
C VAL A 179 -6.47 -4.09 0.19
N VAL A 180 -6.03 -3.38 -0.85
CA VAL A 180 -5.21 -2.17 -0.74
C VAL A 180 -6.07 -0.99 -1.19
N LEU A 181 -6.43 -0.12 -0.26
CA LEU A 181 -7.09 1.14 -0.57
C LEU A 181 -6.03 2.22 -0.84
N ILE A 182 -6.02 2.75 -2.05
CA ILE A 182 -5.13 3.83 -2.48
C ILE A 182 -5.88 5.15 -2.34
N ILE A 183 -5.28 6.08 -1.60
CA ILE A 183 -5.84 7.41 -1.31
C ILE A 183 -4.88 8.52 -1.74
N THR A 184 -5.38 9.74 -1.85
CA THR A 184 -4.53 10.93 -2.01
C THR A 184 -4.14 11.54 -0.67
N ALA A 185 -4.96 11.34 0.36
CA ALA A 185 -4.96 12.14 1.60
C ALA A 185 -5.20 13.63 1.30
N LYS A 186 -6.16 13.93 0.43
CA LYS A 186 -6.48 15.31 0.06
C LYS A 186 -7.15 16.06 1.21
N TYR A 187 -8.04 15.38 1.92
CA TYR A 187 -8.80 15.92 3.05
C TYR A 187 -8.24 15.53 4.42
N HIS A 188 -7.25 14.63 4.43
CA HIS A 188 -6.74 14.01 5.63
C HIS A 188 -5.23 14.19 5.84
N PHE A 189 -4.86 14.06 7.11
CA PHE A 189 -3.57 13.67 7.67
C PHE A 189 -2.49 14.75 7.74
N ASN A 190 -1.61 14.54 8.74
CA ASN A 190 -0.22 14.96 8.62
C ASN A 190 0.25 14.52 7.23
N LYS A 191 0.56 15.48 6.34
CA LYS A 191 0.96 15.22 4.95
C LYS A 191 2.21 14.32 4.84
N ASN A 192 2.82 13.95 5.96
CA ASN A 192 3.96 13.06 6.08
C ASN A 192 3.59 11.59 6.35
N GLU A 193 2.35 11.28 6.74
CA GLU A 193 1.91 9.88 6.96
C GLU A 193 1.67 9.17 5.62
N CYS A 194 2.28 8.01 5.36
CA CYS A 194 2.24 7.37 4.03
C CYS A 194 1.25 6.20 3.88
N GLY A 195 0.78 5.61 4.98
CA GLY A 195 -0.17 4.50 4.96
C GLY A 195 -0.40 3.89 6.34
N SER A 196 -1.32 2.93 6.41
CA SER A 196 -1.60 2.14 7.62
C SER A 196 -2.06 0.74 7.23
N SER A 197 -1.82 -0.23 8.11
CA SER A 197 -2.20 -1.64 7.94
C SER A 197 -2.52 -2.25 9.29
N PHE A 198 -3.25 -3.37 9.30
CA PHE A 198 -3.54 -4.06 10.54
C PHE A 198 -2.29 -4.82 10.98
N ASP A 199 -2.07 -4.87 12.28
CA ASP A 199 -1.03 -5.68 12.88
C ASP A 199 -1.41 -7.17 12.82
N GLY A 200 -0.70 -7.90 11.95
CA GLY A 200 -0.88 -9.34 11.74
C GLY A 200 -0.58 -10.20 12.97
N LYS A 201 0.11 -9.68 13.99
CA LYS A 201 0.26 -10.35 15.30
C LYS A 201 -1.10 -10.65 15.93
N LYS A 202 -2.09 -9.77 15.73
CA LYS A 202 -3.46 -9.96 16.22
C LYS A 202 -4.27 -11.01 15.44
N GLY A 203 -3.62 -11.69 14.49
CA GLY A 203 -4.20 -12.72 13.66
C GLY A 203 -4.51 -12.23 12.25
N ILE A 204 -4.14 -13.04 11.26
CA ILE A 204 -4.38 -12.80 9.84
C ILE A 204 -5.69 -13.48 9.47
N ASN A 205 -6.69 -12.69 9.11
CA ASN A 205 -8.00 -13.16 8.68
C ASN A 205 -8.67 -12.11 7.77
N ARG A 206 -9.92 -12.34 7.39
CA ARG A 206 -10.69 -11.40 6.57
C ARG A 206 -10.65 -9.98 7.12
N ASP A 207 -10.87 -9.80 8.42
CA ASP A 207 -11.01 -8.49 9.08
C ASP A 207 -9.71 -7.71 9.14
N THR A 208 -8.57 -8.41 9.11
CA THR A 208 -7.24 -7.80 9.25
C THR A 208 -6.48 -7.67 7.93
N ALA A 209 -6.87 -8.38 6.87
CA ALA A 209 -6.18 -8.30 5.58
C ALA A 209 -6.61 -7.10 4.72
N TYR A 210 -6.53 -5.90 5.30
CA TYR A 210 -6.70 -4.60 4.64
C TYR A 210 -5.50 -3.69 4.93
N MET A 211 -5.19 -2.82 3.99
CA MET A 211 -4.25 -1.73 4.20
C MET A 211 -4.64 -0.52 3.36
N VAL A 212 -4.16 0.64 3.79
CA VAL A 212 -4.36 1.92 3.14
C VAL A 212 -2.98 2.48 2.80
N VAL A 213 -2.79 2.95 1.57
CA VAL A 213 -1.53 3.57 1.13
C VAL A 213 -1.84 4.86 0.37
N ARG A 214 -1.05 5.89 0.60
CA ARG A 214 -1.14 7.12 -0.17
C ARG A 214 -0.48 6.96 -1.53
N LEU A 215 -1.16 7.44 -2.56
CA LEU A 215 -0.71 7.49 -3.95
C LEU A 215 0.76 7.99 -4.08
N PRO A 216 1.17 9.15 -3.53
CA PRO A 216 2.56 9.59 -3.64
C PRO A 216 3.57 8.67 -2.93
N CYS A 217 3.15 7.87 -1.95
CA CYS A 217 4.05 7.02 -1.15
C CYS A 217 4.17 5.59 -1.69
N MET A 218 3.35 5.18 -2.65
CA MET A 218 3.25 3.78 -3.10
C MET A 218 4.61 3.19 -3.50
N ILE A 219 5.47 3.99 -4.15
CA ILE A 219 6.84 3.63 -4.56
C ILE A 219 7.80 4.77 -4.18
N ASN A 220 7.65 5.36 -2.99
CA ASN A 220 8.65 6.33 -2.55
C ASN A 220 9.99 5.61 -2.39
N LYS A 221 11.02 6.11 -3.09
CA LYS A 221 12.41 5.63 -3.02
C LYS A 221 12.97 5.69 -1.60
N GLU A 222 12.37 6.50 -0.73
CA GLU A 222 12.83 6.68 0.64
C GLU A 222 12.29 5.61 1.60
N ASN A 223 11.08 5.05 1.42
CA ASN A 223 10.48 4.19 2.45
C ASN A 223 9.79 2.91 1.93
N LEU A 224 9.57 2.75 0.62
CA LEU A 224 8.88 1.57 0.05
C LEU A 224 7.58 1.22 0.80
N ASP A 225 6.75 2.24 1.08
CA ASP A 225 5.65 2.16 2.06
C ASP A 225 4.64 1.04 1.78
N PHE A 226 4.35 0.74 0.51
CA PHE A 226 3.52 -0.40 0.16
C PHE A 226 4.07 -1.71 0.75
N ASN A 227 5.37 -1.97 0.57
CA ASN A 227 6.01 -3.17 1.09
C ASN A 227 6.07 -3.12 2.62
N TYR A 228 6.35 -1.96 3.21
CA TYR A 228 6.38 -1.77 4.67
C TYR A 228 5.04 -2.13 5.32
N HIS A 229 3.93 -1.59 4.80
CA HIS A 229 2.57 -1.90 5.29
C HIS A 229 2.14 -3.34 4.99
N LEU A 230 2.61 -3.92 3.90
CA LEU A 230 2.41 -5.34 3.61
C LEU A 230 3.13 -6.24 4.64
N GLY A 231 4.25 -5.79 5.21
CA GLY A 231 4.96 -6.50 6.28
C GLY A 231 4.17 -6.55 7.58
N HIS A 232 3.61 -5.42 7.99
CA HIS A 232 2.74 -5.33 9.16
C HIS A 232 1.55 -6.30 9.10
N LEU A 233 0.97 -6.52 7.91
CA LEU A 233 -0.11 -7.51 7.72
C LEU A 233 0.28 -8.95 8.11
N ILE A 234 1.57 -9.29 8.08
CA ILE A 234 2.06 -10.61 8.52
C ILE A 234 2.69 -10.58 9.92
N GLY A 235 2.58 -9.46 10.62
CA GLY A 235 3.11 -9.25 11.96
C GLY A 235 4.57 -8.78 12.01
N ALA A 236 5.13 -8.33 10.88
CA ALA A 236 6.47 -7.75 10.89
C ALA A 236 6.44 -6.49 11.74
N SER A 237 7.55 -6.23 12.43
CA SER A 237 7.70 -5.06 13.30
C SER A 237 8.75 -4.13 12.74
N ASP A 238 8.70 -2.89 13.21
CA ASP A 238 9.73 -1.90 12.93
C ASP A 238 11.09 -2.34 13.48
N SER A 239 12.14 -1.55 13.20
CA SER A 239 13.48 -1.83 13.66
C SER A 239 13.57 -1.88 15.19
N VAL A 240 14.46 -2.72 15.73
CA VAL A 240 14.64 -2.89 17.19
C VAL A 240 15.12 -1.61 17.89
N ASN A 241 15.69 -0.65 17.13
CA ASN A 241 16.18 0.61 17.68
C ASN A 241 15.05 1.62 18.00
N SER A 242 13.82 1.39 17.54
CA SER A 242 12.72 2.35 17.66
C SER A 242 11.80 2.15 18.86
N GLY A 243 12.12 1.27 19.82
CA GLY A 243 11.29 1.14 21.03
C GLY A 243 11.27 -0.18 21.79
N GLY A 244 12.35 -0.96 21.78
CA GLY A 244 12.58 -2.02 22.77
C GLY A 244 12.07 -3.39 22.38
N LEU A 245 12.93 -4.39 22.60
CA LEU A 245 12.56 -5.80 22.61
C LEU A 245 11.69 -6.05 23.85
N SER A 246 10.37 -6.01 23.72
CA SER A 246 9.55 -6.63 24.77
C SER A 246 9.60 -8.15 24.55
N LYS A 247 9.86 -8.93 25.60
CA LYS A 247 9.81 -10.40 25.52
C LYS A 247 8.39 -10.89 25.20
N GLU A 248 7.39 -10.00 25.22
CA GLU A 248 6.00 -10.28 24.85
C GLU A 248 5.72 -10.11 23.34
N ASP A 249 6.67 -9.63 22.53
CA ASP A 249 6.47 -9.53 21.08
C ASP A 249 6.41 -10.93 20.43
N GLU A 250 5.23 -11.29 19.92
CA GLU A 250 4.91 -12.62 19.39
C GLU A 250 5.88 -13.11 18.30
N PHE A 251 6.55 -12.18 17.59
CA PHE A 251 7.51 -12.46 16.53
C PHE A 251 8.84 -11.71 16.71
N PHE A 252 9.59 -12.01 17.78
CA PHE A 252 10.89 -11.41 18.12
C PHE A 252 11.93 -11.36 16.98
N TYR A 253 11.82 -12.20 15.95
CA TYR A 253 12.71 -12.21 14.79
C TYR A 253 12.21 -11.37 13.61
N GLY A 254 10.99 -10.83 13.67
CA GLY A 254 10.28 -10.19 12.56
C GLY A 254 10.58 -8.71 12.36
N HIS A 255 11.78 -8.22 12.71
CA HIS A 255 12.11 -6.78 12.64
C HIS A 255 12.90 -6.41 11.39
N GLY A 256 12.78 -5.15 10.97
CA GLY A 256 13.69 -4.56 10.00
C GLY A 256 15.13 -4.42 10.56
N TYR A 257 16.12 -4.55 9.68
CA TYR A 257 17.55 -4.41 9.94
C TYR A 257 18.11 -3.07 9.44
N ILE A 258 19.02 -2.48 10.21
CA ILE A 258 19.78 -1.27 9.88
C ILE A 258 21.26 -1.62 9.83
N GLN A 259 21.91 -1.27 8.73
CA GLN A 259 23.35 -1.26 8.59
C GLN A 259 23.83 0.19 8.69
N ASN A 260 24.52 0.51 9.77
CA ASN A 260 25.20 1.79 9.96
C ASN A 260 26.66 1.65 10.42
N LYS A 261 27.23 0.45 10.29
CA LYS A 261 28.62 0.14 10.70
C LYS A 261 29.63 0.34 9.57
N HIS A 262 29.19 0.25 8.32
CA HIS A 262 30.05 0.29 7.13
C HIS A 262 29.36 1.11 6.05
N LYS A 263 30.07 2.04 5.42
CA LYS A 263 29.49 2.84 4.33
C LYS A 263 29.39 2.01 3.04
N PRO A 264 28.37 2.22 2.19
CA PRO A 264 27.22 3.11 2.41
C PRO A 264 26.26 2.55 3.47
N TYR A 265 25.66 3.43 4.28
CA TYR A 265 24.66 3.02 5.27
C TYR A 265 23.33 2.74 4.59
N TRP A 266 22.66 1.68 5.03
CA TRP A 266 21.41 1.26 4.44
C TRP A 266 20.50 0.57 5.45
N ARG A 267 19.23 0.48 5.10
CA ARG A 267 18.21 -0.11 5.96
C ARG A 267 17.21 -0.92 5.14
N THR A 268 16.69 -1.98 5.72
CA THR A 268 15.71 -2.88 5.07
C THR A 268 14.29 -2.35 5.19
N ILE A 269 13.35 -2.93 4.43
CA ILE A 269 11.98 -2.43 4.25
C ILE A 269 11.27 -2.08 5.55
N MET A 270 11.37 -2.92 6.58
CA MET A 270 10.67 -2.73 7.86
C MET A 270 11.38 -1.77 8.84
N THR A 271 12.13 -0.79 8.33
CA THR A 271 12.82 0.21 9.16
C THR A 271 12.46 1.59 8.67
N ARG A 272 12.26 2.55 9.58
CA ARG A 272 11.85 3.90 9.20
C ARG A 272 13.07 4.79 9.00
N ALA A 273 12.92 5.83 8.17
CA ALA A 273 13.98 6.82 7.95
C ALA A 273 14.41 7.49 9.27
N GLU A 274 13.46 7.70 10.18
CA GLU A 274 13.68 8.26 11.52
C GLU A 274 14.68 7.43 12.36
N ASP A 275 14.72 6.11 12.16
CA ASP A 275 15.61 5.20 12.91
C ASP A 275 17.06 5.29 12.43
N CYS A 276 17.27 5.74 11.19
CA CYS A 276 18.59 6.02 10.62
C CYS A 276 18.46 7.05 9.48
N PRO A 277 18.53 8.36 9.80
CA PRO A 277 18.32 9.42 8.81
C PRO A 277 19.33 9.43 7.66
N SER A 278 20.53 8.88 7.88
CA SER A 278 21.59 8.75 6.87
C SER A 278 21.54 7.45 6.07
N CYS A 279 20.63 6.52 6.40
CA CYS A 279 20.50 5.24 5.73
C CYS A 279 19.58 5.34 4.52
N THR A 280 20.06 4.85 3.38
CA THR A 280 19.19 4.62 2.21
C THR A 280 18.37 3.35 2.42
N VAL A 281 17.06 3.37 2.10
CA VAL A 281 16.30 2.11 2.10
C VAL A 281 16.74 1.24 0.93
N ILE A 282 16.99 -0.03 1.20
CA ILE A 282 17.23 -1.04 0.18
C ILE A 282 15.99 -1.92 0.02
N ASN A 283 15.73 -2.39 -1.19
CA ASN A 283 14.58 -3.23 -1.48
C ASN A 283 14.81 -4.69 -1.03
N TYR A 284 15.06 -4.86 0.26
CA TYR A 284 15.31 -6.11 0.95
C TYR A 284 14.46 -6.14 2.22
N TRP A 285 13.83 -7.29 2.47
CA TRP A 285 13.38 -7.71 3.78
C TRP A 285 14.58 -8.24 4.54
N SER A 286 14.60 -8.06 5.86
CA SER A 286 15.70 -8.57 6.67
C SER A 286 15.83 -10.09 6.55
N ASN A 287 17.03 -10.55 6.20
CA ASN A 287 17.35 -11.97 6.08
C ASN A 287 18.86 -12.18 6.35
N PRO A 288 19.26 -12.96 7.37
CA PRO A 288 20.66 -13.23 7.66
C PRO A 288 21.41 -14.00 6.56
N LEU A 289 20.68 -14.57 5.58
CA LEU A 289 21.26 -15.30 4.45
C LEU A 289 21.35 -14.47 3.16
N ALA A 290 20.67 -13.33 3.10
CA ALA A 290 20.76 -12.43 1.95
C ALA A 290 21.74 -11.31 2.26
N GLU A 291 22.59 -10.96 1.30
CA GLU A 291 23.70 -10.04 1.50
C GLU A 291 23.64 -8.85 0.54
N VAL A 292 24.14 -7.70 1.00
CA VAL A 292 24.44 -6.53 0.17
C VAL A 292 25.89 -6.15 0.43
N ASN A 293 26.73 -6.21 -0.61
CA ASN A 293 28.18 -6.01 -0.51
C ASN A 293 28.81 -6.90 0.58
N GLU A 294 28.49 -8.19 0.57
CA GLU A 294 28.98 -9.20 1.52
C GLU A 294 28.55 -8.95 2.99
N ILE A 295 27.65 -8.01 3.22
CA ILE A 295 27.09 -7.74 4.56
C ILE A 295 25.68 -8.34 4.62
N PRO A 296 25.41 -9.25 5.58
CA PRO A 296 24.07 -9.79 5.78
C PRO A 296 23.03 -8.70 6.03
N THR A 297 21.86 -8.86 5.40
CA THR A 297 20.69 -7.97 5.54
C THR A 297 19.87 -8.24 6.80
N GLY A 298 20.40 -9.03 7.73
CA GLY A 298 19.69 -9.39 8.95
C GLY A 298 20.55 -10.17 9.95
N ILE A 299 19.98 -10.36 11.12
CA ILE A 299 20.55 -11.17 12.21
C ILE A 299 19.51 -12.25 12.53
N TYR A 300 19.95 -13.50 12.66
CA TYR A 300 19.05 -14.66 12.75
C TYR A 300 17.97 -14.52 13.83
N ARG A 301 18.34 -14.00 15.00
CA ARG A 301 17.44 -13.93 16.16
C ARG A 301 16.47 -12.74 16.13
N THR A 302 16.86 -11.62 15.52
CA THR A 302 16.15 -10.34 15.67
C THR A 302 15.65 -9.75 14.36
N ASN A 303 16.33 -10.00 13.23
CA ASN A 303 16.02 -9.38 11.94
C ASN A 303 16.01 -10.44 10.84
N ASN A 304 14.94 -11.22 10.79
CA ASN A 304 14.72 -12.32 9.86
C ASN A 304 13.25 -12.33 9.39
N ASN A 305 12.84 -11.24 8.72
CA ASN A 305 11.55 -11.17 8.06
C ASN A 305 11.34 -12.28 7.01
N ALA A 306 12.41 -12.79 6.40
CA ALA A 306 12.30 -13.94 5.50
C ALA A 306 11.74 -15.20 6.19
N LEU A 307 12.13 -15.46 7.44
CA LEU A 307 11.53 -16.51 8.26
C LEU A 307 10.06 -16.19 8.59
N LEU A 308 9.74 -14.93 8.91
CA LEU A 308 8.37 -14.52 9.20
C LEU A 308 7.44 -14.76 8.01
N TRP A 309 7.85 -14.35 6.80
CA TRP A 309 7.13 -14.64 5.56
C TRP A 309 6.90 -16.14 5.37
N ARG A 310 7.93 -16.96 5.62
CA ARG A 310 7.84 -18.42 5.48
C ARG A 310 6.80 -19.05 6.43
N VAL A 311 6.74 -18.59 7.66
CA VAL A 311 5.87 -19.16 8.72
C VAL A 311 4.47 -18.56 8.68
N HIS A 312 4.34 -17.24 8.52
CA HIS A 312 3.08 -16.50 8.65
C HIS A 312 2.47 -16.07 7.32
N GLY A 313 3.28 -15.78 6.30
CA GLY A 313 2.81 -15.26 5.01
C GLY A 313 1.83 -16.20 4.28
N ARG A 314 1.86 -17.50 4.59
CA ARG A 314 0.90 -18.48 4.04
C ARG A 314 -0.54 -18.23 4.47
N LYS A 315 -0.77 -17.64 5.66
CA LYS A 315 -2.11 -17.29 6.12
C LYS A 315 -2.73 -16.22 5.22
N LEU A 316 -1.90 -15.28 4.74
CA LEU A 316 -2.34 -14.22 3.83
C LEU A 316 -2.88 -14.80 2.51
N VAL A 317 -2.20 -15.78 1.91
CA VAL A 317 -2.62 -16.46 0.65
C VAL A 317 -3.94 -17.24 0.78
N ARG A 318 -4.41 -17.47 2.02
CA ARG A 318 -5.58 -18.29 2.31
C ARG A 318 -6.75 -17.50 2.86
N VAL A 319 -6.63 -16.19 3.05
CA VAL A 319 -7.69 -15.36 3.65
C VAL A 319 -9.02 -15.55 2.93
N TYR A 320 -9.02 -15.51 1.59
CA TYR A 320 -10.25 -15.73 0.84
C TYR A 320 -10.78 -17.15 1.03
N GLU A 321 -9.93 -18.16 0.85
CA GLU A 321 -10.33 -19.57 0.89
C GLU A 321 -10.86 -19.96 2.29
N GLU A 322 -10.14 -19.61 3.36
CA GLU A 322 -10.50 -19.97 4.73
C GLU A 322 -11.82 -19.35 5.18
N PHE A 323 -12.10 -18.12 4.75
CA PHE A 323 -13.31 -17.42 5.19
C PHE A 323 -14.51 -17.64 4.27
N TYR A 324 -14.31 -17.59 2.94
CA TYR A 324 -15.40 -17.55 1.97
C TYR A 324 -15.75 -18.90 1.37
N LYS A 325 -14.78 -19.81 1.19
CA LYS A 325 -15.05 -21.14 0.63
C LYS A 325 -15.81 -22.03 1.62
N ASN A 326 -15.51 -21.90 2.90
CA ASN A 326 -16.18 -22.64 3.98
C ASN A 326 -17.61 -22.16 4.29
N LYS A 327 -18.10 -21.09 3.63
CA LYS A 327 -19.44 -20.52 3.85
C LYS A 327 -20.44 -20.70 2.70
N GLY A 328 -20.11 -21.48 1.68
CA GLY A 328 -21.08 -22.05 0.74
C GLY A 328 -21.94 -21.07 -0.08
N LYS A 329 -21.64 -19.77 -0.16
CA LYS A 329 -22.39 -18.82 -0.99
C LYS A 329 -21.47 -17.80 -1.66
N SER A 330 -21.41 -17.84 -2.99
CA SER A 330 -20.88 -16.74 -3.81
C SER A 330 -21.80 -15.53 -3.65
N PRO A 331 -21.31 -14.35 -3.27
CA PRO A 331 -22.06 -13.13 -3.47
C PRO A 331 -22.02 -12.76 -4.94
N VAL A 332 -23.21 -12.55 -5.48
CA VAL A 332 -23.48 -12.08 -6.84
C VAL A 332 -22.74 -10.77 -7.08
N LEU A 333 -22.00 -10.75 -8.18
CA LEU A 333 -21.19 -9.64 -8.66
C LEU A 333 -22.10 -8.52 -9.17
N LEU A 334 -22.55 -7.62 -8.29
CA LEU A 334 -23.22 -6.38 -8.69
C LEU A 334 -22.19 -5.26 -8.88
N LEU A 335 -21.41 -5.37 -9.95
CA LEU A 335 -20.76 -4.21 -10.57
C LEU A 335 -21.76 -3.57 -11.53
N GLN A 336 -22.82 -2.92 -11.04
CA GLN A 336 -23.62 -2.04 -11.89
C GLN A 336 -24.10 -0.80 -11.14
N ARG A 337 -23.56 0.34 -11.62
CA ARG A 337 -24.00 1.74 -11.60
C ARG A 337 -24.47 2.32 -10.25
N PRO A 338 -24.09 3.58 -9.94
CA PRO A 338 -24.74 4.29 -8.84
C PRO A 338 -26.25 4.35 -9.16
N VAL A 339 -27.06 3.74 -8.29
CA VAL A 339 -28.48 4.05 -8.21
C VAL A 339 -28.55 5.55 -7.96
N LYS A 340 -29.24 6.27 -8.85
CA LYS A 340 -29.56 7.69 -8.63
C LYS A 340 -30.09 7.83 -7.20
N ASN A 341 -29.54 8.78 -6.45
CA ASN A 341 -30.05 9.18 -5.15
C ASN A 341 -31.50 9.66 -5.31
N ASP A 342 -32.45 8.75 -5.16
CA ASP A 342 -33.77 9.15 -4.68
C ASP A 342 -33.64 9.23 -3.17
N TYR A 343 -33.31 10.44 -2.71
CA TYR A 343 -33.57 10.82 -1.33
C TYR A 343 -35.07 10.60 -1.10
N ILE A 344 -35.42 9.55 -0.36
CA ILE A 344 -36.73 9.49 0.29
C ILE A 344 -36.75 10.67 1.25
N SER A 345 -37.47 11.72 0.87
CA SER A 345 -37.90 12.75 1.79
C SER A 345 -38.79 12.07 2.82
N THR A 346 -38.31 11.91 4.04
CA THR A 346 -39.24 11.67 5.16
C THR A 346 -39.90 13.01 5.46
N GLN A 347 -41.01 13.29 4.78
CA GLN A 347 -42.06 14.10 5.38
C GLN A 347 -42.83 13.22 6.35
N ASN A 348 -42.73 13.54 7.63
CA ASN A 348 -43.86 13.90 8.50
C ASN A 348 -43.32 14.48 9.80
#